data_AF-A0AAE0S1Y8-F1
#
_entry.id   AF-A0AAE0S1Y8-F1
#
_cell.length_a   1.000
_cell.length_b   1.000
_cell.length_c   1.000
_cell.angle_alpha   90.00
_cell.angle_beta   90.00
_cell.angle_gamma   90.00
#
_symmetry.space_group_name_H-M   'P 1'
#
loop_
_entity.id
_entity.type
_entity.pdbx_description
1 polymer ?
#
loop_
_entity_poly.entity_id
_entity_poly.type
_entity_poly.pdbx_seq_one_letter_code
_entity_poly.pdbx_strand_id
1 'polypeptide(L)'
;MTSGRISARGNALTAIVIVSGRISVRGYAVAASVMISDRISARGNALRAIVMISDRISARSNAHAERVMISDRISARGNALAAGVMISDRIIARDRISARGNALTAIVMISDRISARGNALKAIVMISDRISARGNALAEIVMISDRISARGNAITACVMIPDRISSRGNDLTACFMISDRISARSNALTAIVMISDRISARGNALTAIVMISDRISARGNALTASVIISDRISARGNALTACVMISDRISARGNALTAIVMISGRMNARGNALIASVIISHRISARGNALTACVMISDRISARGNALTASVIITDRISARGNALTAVVMKSDRISARGNSLTACVMTSDRISARGNALTAIVMISDSISARGNALTAIFLISDRISALGNALPACVMISDRISARGNALKAIFLISDRISARGNALTAMVMISDRISARGNALAAIVMISDRISARGNALAAGVMISDMIIARGNALKAIFLISDRISARGNALTAIVMISDRISARGNALAAIVMISDRISARGNALTAIVMISDRISA
;
A
#
# COMPACT_ATOMS: atom_id res chain seq x y z
N MET A 1 -37.49 -13.47 -65.66
CA MET A 1 -37.85 -12.27 -64.88
C MET A 1 -39.33 -12.31 -64.55
N THR A 2 -39.72 -12.85 -63.41
CA THR A 2 -41.11 -12.74 -62.92
C THR A 2 -41.18 -11.55 -61.97
N SER A 3 -41.46 -10.37 -62.55
CA SER A 3 -41.75 -9.11 -61.86
C SER A 3 -43.12 -9.15 -61.14
N GLY A 4 -43.41 -10.26 -60.47
CA GLY A 4 -44.68 -10.51 -59.80
C GLY A 4 -44.50 -10.50 -58.29
N ARG A 5 -45.52 -10.02 -57.56
CA ARG A 5 -45.62 -10.14 -56.11
C ARG A 5 -46.24 -11.49 -55.77
N ILE A 6 -45.50 -12.38 -55.11
CA ILE A 6 -46.05 -13.63 -54.57
C ILE A 6 -46.67 -13.33 -53.20
N SER A 7 -47.99 -13.43 -53.13
CA SER A 7 -48.77 -13.26 -51.90
C SER A 7 -49.68 -14.46 -51.70
N ALA A 8 -49.30 -15.39 -50.83
CA ALA A 8 -50.15 -16.53 -50.49
C ALA A 8 -51.15 -16.16 -49.37
N ARG A 9 -52.44 -16.26 -49.69
CA ARG A 9 -53.57 -16.32 -48.73
C ARG A 9 -54.39 -17.56 -49.10
N GLY A 10 -54.24 -18.69 -48.39
CA GLY A 10 -55.13 -19.84 -48.56
C GLY A 10 -54.46 -21.22 -48.59
N ASN A 11 -53.44 -21.45 -49.43
CA ASN A 11 -52.82 -22.78 -49.64
C ASN A 11 -51.28 -22.78 -49.45
N ALA A 12 -50.71 -23.96 -49.10
CA ALA A 12 -49.27 -24.16 -49.00
C ALA A 12 -48.60 -24.15 -50.39
N LEU A 13 -47.49 -23.41 -50.55
CA LEU A 13 -46.72 -23.38 -51.80
C LEU A 13 -45.45 -24.21 -51.63
N THR A 14 -45.27 -25.21 -52.48
CA THR A 14 -44.06 -26.02 -52.61
C THR A 14 -43.46 -25.83 -53.99
N ALA A 15 -42.18 -25.47 -54.06
CA ALA A 15 -41.45 -25.34 -55.32
C ALA A 15 -39.97 -25.65 -55.11
N ILE A 16 -39.23 -26.09 -56.12
CA ILE A 16 -37.78 -26.28 -55.97
C ILE A 16 -37.09 -24.90 -55.89
N VAL A 17 -37.45 -23.96 -56.76
CA VAL A 17 -36.91 -22.59 -56.80
C VAL A 17 -38.03 -21.57 -56.90
N ILE A 18 -37.96 -20.51 -56.08
CA ILE A 18 -38.85 -19.36 -56.16
C ILE A 18 -38.04 -18.10 -56.42
N VAL A 19 -38.34 -17.39 -57.52
CA VAL A 19 -37.77 -16.08 -57.85
C VAL A 19 -38.90 -15.06 -58.05
N SER A 20 -38.91 -13.98 -57.26
CA SER A 20 -39.97 -12.96 -57.30
C SER A 20 -39.49 -11.66 -56.68
N GLY A 21 -39.93 -10.50 -57.18
CA GLY A 21 -39.57 -9.20 -56.57
C GLY A 21 -40.06 -9.03 -55.13
N ARG A 22 -41.17 -9.68 -54.73
CA ARG A 22 -41.62 -9.69 -53.32
C ARG A 22 -42.32 -11.00 -52.95
N ILE A 23 -41.80 -11.68 -51.94
CA ILE A 23 -42.42 -12.84 -51.31
C ILE A 23 -43.01 -12.43 -49.96
N SER A 24 -44.34 -12.48 -49.83
CA SER A 24 -45.04 -12.12 -48.60
C SER A 24 -46.04 -13.21 -48.21
N VAL A 25 -45.87 -13.79 -47.03
CA VAL A 25 -46.73 -14.86 -46.53
C VAL A 25 -47.59 -14.36 -45.36
N ARG A 26 -48.92 -14.52 -45.49
CA ARG A 26 -49.92 -14.26 -44.45
C ARG A 26 -50.85 -15.48 -44.38
N GLY A 27 -50.57 -16.42 -43.49
CA GLY A 27 -51.42 -17.61 -43.26
C GLY A 27 -50.63 -18.90 -43.18
N TYR A 28 -50.37 -19.56 -44.32
CA TYR A 28 -49.86 -20.94 -44.44
C TYR A 28 -48.38 -21.03 -44.88
N ALA A 29 -47.77 -22.22 -44.80
CA ALA A 29 -46.35 -22.45 -45.04
C ALA A 29 -45.94 -22.39 -46.52
N VAL A 30 -44.77 -21.83 -46.81
CA VAL A 30 -44.12 -21.85 -48.14
C VAL A 30 -42.79 -22.58 -48.00
N ALA A 31 -42.60 -23.62 -48.80
CA ALA A 31 -41.41 -24.46 -48.79
C ALA A 31 -40.72 -24.44 -50.15
N ALA A 32 -39.41 -24.15 -50.19
CA ALA A 32 -38.62 -24.29 -51.40
C ALA A 32 -37.18 -24.67 -51.14
N SER A 33 -36.49 -25.30 -52.09
CA SER A 33 -35.05 -25.52 -51.94
C SER A 33 -34.31 -24.18 -51.95
N VAL A 34 -34.67 -23.25 -52.86
CA VAL A 34 -34.06 -21.91 -52.99
C VAL A 34 -35.14 -20.83 -53.13
N MET A 35 -35.02 -19.74 -52.36
CA MET A 35 -35.83 -18.52 -52.54
C MET A 35 -34.94 -17.30 -52.80
N ILE A 36 -35.20 -16.58 -53.89
CA ILE A 36 -34.52 -15.33 -54.28
C ILE A 36 -35.56 -14.21 -54.46
N SER A 37 -35.42 -13.11 -53.74
CA SER A 37 -36.36 -11.99 -53.81
C SER A 37 -35.81 -10.68 -53.30
N ASP A 38 -36.26 -9.52 -53.79
CA ASP A 38 -35.90 -8.22 -53.19
C ASP A 38 -36.45 -8.10 -51.75
N ARG A 39 -37.55 -8.81 -51.44
CA ARG A 39 -38.14 -8.77 -50.08
C ARG A 39 -38.87 -10.04 -49.71
N ILE A 40 -38.40 -10.68 -48.64
CA ILE A 40 -39.06 -11.83 -47.99
C ILE A 40 -39.69 -11.39 -46.66
N SER A 41 -40.99 -11.59 -46.51
CA SER A 41 -41.74 -11.23 -45.29
C SER A 41 -42.68 -12.34 -44.83
N ALA A 42 -42.45 -12.92 -43.64
CA ALA A 42 -43.38 -13.83 -42.98
C ALA A 42 -44.19 -13.11 -41.89
N ARG A 43 -45.52 -13.08 -42.05
CA ARG A 43 -46.48 -12.59 -41.04
C ARG A 43 -47.41 -13.70 -40.49
N GLY A 44 -47.28 -14.96 -40.94
CA GLY A 44 -48.11 -16.14 -40.57
C GLY A 44 -47.29 -17.42 -40.33
N ASN A 45 -47.75 -18.62 -40.74
CA ASN A 45 -46.99 -19.88 -40.58
C ASN A 45 -45.70 -19.96 -41.43
N ALA A 46 -44.89 -20.98 -41.12
CA ALA A 46 -43.47 -21.12 -41.44
C ALA A 46 -43.07 -20.96 -42.92
N LEU A 47 -42.08 -20.08 -43.19
CA LEU A 47 -41.26 -20.16 -44.40
C LEU A 47 -40.20 -21.25 -44.19
N ARG A 48 -40.00 -22.17 -45.12
CA ARG A 48 -38.90 -23.13 -45.08
C ARG A 48 -38.13 -23.11 -46.38
N ALA A 49 -36.82 -22.95 -46.32
CA ALA A 49 -35.97 -23.22 -47.46
C ALA A 49 -34.62 -23.79 -47.09
N ILE A 50 -33.89 -24.39 -48.03
CA ILE A 50 -32.49 -24.74 -47.78
C ILE A 50 -31.65 -23.45 -47.83
N VAL A 51 -31.92 -22.59 -48.82
CA VAL A 51 -31.25 -21.29 -49.04
C VAL A 51 -32.26 -20.17 -49.25
N MET A 52 -32.08 -19.04 -48.55
CA MET A 52 -32.81 -17.79 -48.78
C MET A 52 -31.86 -16.63 -49.08
N ILE A 53 -32.09 -15.92 -50.18
CA ILE A 53 -31.31 -14.74 -50.60
C ILE A 53 -32.27 -13.58 -50.85
N SER A 54 -32.09 -12.46 -50.13
CA SER A 54 -32.95 -11.28 -50.30
C SER A 54 -32.35 -10.00 -49.74
N ASP A 55 -32.62 -8.83 -50.31
CA ASP A 55 -32.21 -7.55 -49.71
C ASP A 55 -32.83 -7.34 -48.32
N ARG A 56 -34.02 -7.90 -48.06
CA ARG A 56 -34.69 -7.81 -46.75
C ARG A 56 -35.45 -9.07 -46.38
N ILE A 57 -35.04 -9.69 -45.28
CA ILE A 57 -35.76 -10.78 -44.63
C ILE A 57 -36.36 -10.29 -43.31
N SER A 58 -37.69 -10.34 -43.20
CA SER A 58 -38.40 -9.98 -41.97
C SER A 58 -39.44 -11.01 -41.55
N ALA A 59 -39.35 -11.46 -40.30
CA ALA A 59 -40.25 -12.47 -39.75
C ALA A 59 -40.96 -11.94 -38.49
N ARG A 60 -42.30 -12.01 -38.46
CA ARG A 60 -43.11 -11.80 -37.25
C ARG A 60 -43.55 -13.12 -36.57
N SER A 61 -43.22 -14.26 -37.19
CA SER A 61 -43.53 -15.65 -36.82
C SER A 61 -42.41 -16.55 -37.41
N ASN A 62 -42.50 -17.88 -37.36
CA ASN A 62 -41.40 -18.79 -37.72
C ASN A 62 -40.94 -18.67 -39.19
N ALA A 63 -39.64 -18.68 -39.43
CA ALA A 63 -39.03 -18.80 -40.77
C ALA A 63 -37.69 -19.57 -40.67
N HIS A 64 -37.52 -20.63 -41.43
CA HIS A 64 -36.40 -21.55 -41.29
C HIS A 64 -35.63 -21.67 -42.60
N ALA A 65 -34.37 -21.23 -42.61
CA ALA A 65 -33.40 -21.69 -43.60
C ALA A 65 -32.72 -22.94 -43.04
N GLU A 66 -32.60 -24.01 -43.80
CA GLU A 66 -31.98 -25.24 -43.31
C GLU A 66 -30.45 -25.10 -43.28
N ARG A 67 -29.87 -24.40 -44.26
CA ARG A 67 -28.42 -24.17 -44.33
C ARG A 67 -28.03 -22.70 -44.32
N VAL A 68 -28.55 -21.88 -45.23
CA VAL A 68 -28.00 -20.53 -45.48
C VAL A 68 -29.08 -19.46 -45.63
N MET A 69 -28.87 -18.32 -44.98
CA MET A 69 -29.68 -17.11 -45.14
C MET A 69 -28.77 -15.90 -45.40
N ILE A 70 -28.92 -15.26 -46.56
CA ILE A 70 -28.13 -14.10 -46.99
C ILE A 70 -29.05 -12.90 -47.21
N SER A 71 -28.79 -11.79 -46.51
CA SER A 71 -29.59 -10.56 -46.65
C SER A 71 -28.94 -9.30 -46.07
N ASP A 72 -29.03 -8.15 -46.75
CA ASP A 72 -28.61 -6.84 -46.19
C ASP A 72 -29.28 -6.55 -44.83
N ARG A 73 -30.49 -7.08 -44.60
CA ARG A 73 -31.19 -6.88 -43.33
C ARG A 73 -32.06 -8.05 -42.93
N ILE A 74 -31.67 -8.67 -41.81
CA ILE A 74 -32.43 -9.73 -41.14
C ILE A 74 -33.10 -9.16 -39.89
N SER A 75 -34.43 -9.29 -39.79
CA SER A 75 -35.18 -8.80 -38.62
C SER A 75 -36.29 -9.74 -38.17
N ALA A 76 -36.21 -10.23 -36.93
CA ALA A 76 -37.25 -11.02 -36.29
C ALA A 76 -37.95 -10.29 -35.12
N ARG A 77 -39.27 -10.42 -35.06
CA ARG A 77 -40.12 -10.04 -33.91
C ARG A 77 -41.10 -11.20 -33.61
N GLY A 78 -40.76 -12.13 -32.73
CA GLY A 78 -41.58 -13.33 -32.46
C GLY A 78 -40.73 -14.59 -32.32
N ASN A 79 -41.31 -15.77 -32.63
CA ASN A 79 -40.59 -17.05 -32.61
C ASN A 79 -39.84 -17.33 -33.94
N ALA A 80 -38.58 -17.75 -33.76
CA ALA A 80 -37.62 -18.48 -34.60
C ALA A 80 -37.47 -18.16 -36.11
N LEU A 81 -36.51 -17.28 -36.43
CA LEU A 81 -35.64 -17.40 -37.60
C LEU A 81 -34.49 -18.37 -37.28
N ALA A 82 -34.31 -19.44 -38.05
CA ALA A 82 -33.21 -20.39 -37.85
C ALA A 82 -32.45 -20.64 -39.17
N ALA A 83 -31.12 -20.73 -39.10
CA ALA A 83 -30.26 -21.10 -40.21
C ALA A 83 -28.97 -21.75 -39.72
N GLY A 84 -28.36 -22.66 -40.48
CA GLY A 84 -26.99 -23.08 -40.19
C GLY A 84 -26.04 -21.86 -40.18
N VAL A 85 -26.10 -21.04 -41.22
CA VAL A 85 -25.28 -19.83 -41.39
C VAL A 85 -26.18 -18.65 -41.77
N MET A 86 -26.05 -17.53 -41.04
CA MET A 86 -26.66 -16.25 -41.40
C MET A 86 -25.58 -15.23 -41.75
N ILE A 87 -25.63 -14.71 -42.97
CA ILE A 87 -24.73 -13.67 -43.46
C ILE A 87 -25.58 -12.46 -43.82
N SER A 88 -25.22 -11.30 -43.28
CA SER A 88 -25.77 -10.03 -43.75
C SER A 88 -24.67 -9.31 -44.51
N ASP A 89 -24.76 -9.29 -45.85
CA ASP A 89 -23.70 -8.74 -46.70
C ASP A 89 -24.22 -8.14 -48.01
N ARG A 90 -23.89 -6.85 -48.22
CA ARG A 90 -23.38 -6.33 -49.50
C ARG A 90 -22.51 -5.11 -49.18
N ILE A 91 -21.22 -5.15 -49.54
CA ILE A 91 -20.24 -4.03 -49.58
C ILE A 91 -20.97 -2.67 -49.68
N ILE A 92 -21.28 -2.00 -48.55
CA ILE A 92 -21.78 -0.62 -48.31
C ILE A 92 -22.73 -0.57 -47.07
N ALA A 93 -22.13 -0.42 -45.89
CA ALA A 93 -22.54 0.41 -44.73
C ALA A 93 -23.96 0.32 -44.11
N ARG A 94 -24.82 -0.66 -44.45
CA ARG A 94 -26.18 -0.77 -43.85
C ARG A 94 -26.57 -2.15 -43.31
N ASP A 95 -25.61 -3.08 -43.18
CA ASP A 95 -25.87 -4.48 -42.82
C ASP A 95 -26.22 -4.66 -41.34
N ARG A 96 -27.33 -5.38 -41.07
CA ARG A 96 -27.87 -5.53 -39.69
C ARG A 96 -28.65 -6.82 -39.47
N ILE A 97 -28.29 -7.54 -38.41
CA ILE A 97 -29.10 -8.59 -37.78
C ILE A 97 -29.77 -8.03 -36.53
N SER A 98 -31.10 -8.15 -36.43
CA SER A 98 -31.86 -7.67 -35.26
C SER A 98 -32.96 -8.63 -34.79
N ALA A 99 -32.97 -8.94 -33.48
CA ALA A 99 -34.00 -9.78 -32.86
C ALA A 99 -34.65 -9.13 -31.63
N ARG A 100 -35.96 -9.38 -31.47
CA ARG A 100 -36.71 -9.13 -30.24
C ARG A 100 -37.56 -10.36 -29.89
N GLY A 101 -37.51 -10.84 -28.64
CA GLY A 101 -38.27 -12.02 -28.19
C GLY A 101 -37.41 -13.30 -28.16
N ASN A 102 -37.97 -14.47 -28.49
CA ASN A 102 -37.28 -15.78 -28.64
C ASN A 102 -37.00 -16.07 -30.13
N ALA A 103 -35.99 -15.46 -30.74
CA ALA A 103 -36.12 -15.10 -32.15
C ALA A 103 -35.09 -15.66 -33.15
N LEU A 104 -33.81 -15.86 -32.83
CA LEU A 104 -32.78 -16.19 -33.83
C LEU A 104 -31.79 -17.26 -33.35
N THR A 105 -31.61 -18.33 -34.14
CA THR A 105 -30.64 -19.40 -33.87
C THR A 105 -29.79 -19.71 -35.09
N ALA A 106 -28.47 -19.71 -34.95
CA ALA A 106 -27.56 -20.19 -36.00
C ALA A 106 -26.34 -20.91 -35.47
N ILE A 107 -25.58 -21.58 -36.35
CA ILE A 107 -24.23 -22.03 -36.01
C ILE A 107 -23.28 -20.84 -36.12
N VAL A 108 -23.36 -20.08 -37.22
CA VAL A 108 -22.51 -18.91 -37.50
C VAL A 108 -23.35 -17.70 -37.89
N MET A 109 -23.02 -16.53 -37.31
CA MET A 109 -23.58 -15.23 -37.70
C MET A 109 -22.48 -14.23 -38.02
N ILE A 110 -22.56 -13.61 -39.20
CA ILE A 110 -21.62 -12.59 -39.67
C ILE A 110 -22.41 -11.35 -40.13
N SER A 111 -22.12 -10.18 -39.55
CA SER A 111 -22.77 -8.90 -39.91
C SER A 111 -22.03 -7.71 -39.33
N ASP A 112 -22.05 -6.54 -39.99
CA ASP A 112 -21.55 -5.27 -39.41
C ASP A 112 -22.17 -4.95 -38.04
N ARG A 113 -23.45 -5.25 -37.82
CA ARG A 113 -24.13 -4.96 -36.55
C ARG A 113 -25.13 -6.03 -36.15
N ILE A 114 -24.97 -6.55 -34.94
CA ILE A 114 -25.89 -7.48 -34.30
C ILE A 114 -26.57 -6.81 -33.10
N SER A 115 -27.91 -6.83 -33.06
CA SER A 115 -28.68 -6.30 -31.93
C SER A 115 -29.78 -7.24 -31.44
N ALA A 116 -29.75 -7.58 -30.15
CA ALA A 116 -30.77 -8.41 -29.50
C ALA A 116 -31.44 -7.73 -28.31
N ARG A 117 -32.75 -7.98 -28.15
CA ARG A 117 -33.51 -7.66 -26.92
C ARG A 117 -34.41 -8.83 -26.48
N GLY A 118 -34.41 -9.16 -25.19
CA GLY A 118 -35.13 -10.34 -24.67
C GLY A 118 -34.29 -11.61 -24.80
N ASN A 119 -34.90 -12.78 -24.97
CA ASN A 119 -34.28 -14.11 -25.16
C ASN A 119 -33.85 -14.36 -26.63
N ALA A 120 -33.07 -13.46 -27.22
CA ALA A 120 -33.18 -13.20 -28.65
C ALA A 120 -32.27 -14.00 -29.60
N LEU A 121 -31.04 -14.37 -29.20
CA LEU A 121 -30.01 -14.88 -30.12
C LEU A 121 -29.18 -16.02 -29.49
N LYS A 122 -28.95 -17.08 -30.26
CA LYS A 122 -28.03 -18.17 -29.89
C LYS A 122 -27.21 -18.58 -31.12
N ALA A 123 -25.90 -18.47 -31.07
CA ALA A 123 -25.02 -19.11 -32.04
C ALA A 123 -23.75 -19.71 -31.44
N ILE A 124 -23.04 -20.52 -32.23
CA ILE A 124 -21.74 -21.03 -31.82
C ILE A 124 -20.68 -19.94 -32.01
N VAL A 125 -20.75 -19.22 -33.15
CA VAL A 125 -19.82 -18.14 -33.52
C VAL A 125 -20.56 -16.89 -33.99
N MET A 126 -20.23 -15.74 -33.41
CA MET A 126 -20.58 -14.40 -33.92
C MET A 126 -19.33 -13.59 -34.29
N ILE A 127 -19.38 -13.01 -35.49
CA ILE A 127 -18.37 -12.05 -35.97
C ILE A 127 -19.11 -10.77 -36.39
N SER A 128 -18.77 -9.63 -35.78
CA SER A 128 -19.44 -8.37 -36.07
C SER A 128 -18.67 -7.14 -35.59
N ASP A 129 -18.64 -6.04 -36.34
CA ASP A 129 -18.05 -4.79 -35.83
C ASP A 129 -18.73 -4.32 -34.54
N ARG A 130 -20.06 -4.53 -34.40
CA ARG A 130 -20.81 -4.08 -33.21
C ARG A 130 -21.90 -5.03 -32.75
N ILE A 131 -21.77 -5.48 -31.51
CA ILE A 131 -22.77 -6.29 -30.82
C ILE A 131 -23.46 -5.48 -29.71
N SER A 132 -24.79 -5.42 -29.71
CA SER A 132 -25.58 -4.77 -28.67
C SER A 132 -26.71 -5.64 -28.14
N ALA A 133 -26.68 -5.95 -26.85
CA ALA A 133 -27.63 -6.86 -26.20
C ALA A 133 -28.33 -6.22 -24.98
N ARG A 134 -29.63 -6.49 -24.82
CA ARG A 134 -30.42 -6.02 -23.66
C ARG A 134 -31.42 -7.08 -23.16
N GLY A 135 -31.43 -7.40 -21.87
CA GLY A 135 -32.22 -8.53 -21.34
C GLY A 135 -31.46 -9.85 -21.48
N ASN A 136 -32.11 -11.02 -21.53
CA ASN A 136 -31.49 -12.36 -21.67
C ASN A 136 -30.98 -12.71 -23.09
N ALA A 137 -30.12 -11.89 -23.69
CA ALA A 137 -30.07 -11.73 -25.14
C ALA A 137 -29.19 -12.67 -25.97
N LEU A 138 -28.06 -13.15 -25.46
CA LEU A 138 -27.04 -13.87 -26.23
C LEU A 138 -26.44 -15.04 -25.44
N ALA A 139 -26.33 -16.21 -26.06
CA ALA A 139 -25.61 -17.36 -25.50
C ALA A 139 -24.78 -18.05 -26.59
N GLU A 140 -23.45 -17.99 -26.48
CA GLU A 140 -22.53 -18.43 -27.53
C GLU A 140 -21.27 -19.16 -27.03
N ILE A 141 -20.48 -19.70 -27.97
CA ILE A 141 -19.15 -20.24 -27.67
C ILE A 141 -18.08 -19.18 -27.94
N VAL A 142 -18.09 -18.53 -29.12
CA VAL A 142 -17.06 -17.56 -29.52
C VAL A 142 -17.68 -16.28 -30.08
N MET A 143 -17.25 -15.12 -29.56
CA MET A 143 -17.58 -13.81 -30.13
C MET A 143 -16.35 -12.98 -30.46
N ILE A 144 -16.30 -12.46 -31.68
CA ILE A 144 -15.25 -11.54 -32.17
C ILE A 144 -15.92 -10.26 -32.65
N SER A 145 -15.52 -9.11 -32.11
CA SER A 145 -16.18 -7.84 -32.43
C SER A 145 -15.38 -6.59 -32.07
N ASP A 146 -15.37 -5.52 -32.86
CA ASP A 146 -14.74 -4.27 -32.39
C ASP A 146 -15.39 -3.73 -31.11
N ARG A 147 -16.72 -3.88 -30.95
CA ARG A 147 -17.45 -3.31 -29.81
C ARG A 147 -18.61 -4.16 -29.31
N ILE A 148 -18.59 -4.45 -28.01
CA ILE A 148 -19.68 -5.10 -27.29
C ILE A 148 -20.31 -4.11 -26.28
N SER A 149 -21.63 -3.95 -26.36
CA SER A 149 -22.43 -3.23 -25.36
C SER A 149 -23.58 -4.08 -24.82
N ALA A 150 -23.57 -4.31 -23.51
CA ALA A 150 -24.55 -5.12 -22.81
C ALA A 150 -25.31 -4.33 -21.72
N ARG A 151 -26.59 -4.69 -21.48
CA ARG A 151 -27.42 -4.17 -20.37
C ARG A 151 -28.44 -5.22 -19.86
N GLY A 152 -28.42 -5.55 -18.57
CA GLY A 152 -29.17 -6.69 -18.01
C GLY A 152 -28.49 -8.02 -18.36
N ASN A 153 -29.03 -9.18 -17.98
CA ASN A 153 -28.53 -10.56 -18.21
C ASN A 153 -28.16 -10.95 -19.66
N ALA A 154 -27.22 -10.26 -20.30
CA ALA A 154 -27.23 -10.09 -21.74
C ALA A 154 -26.42 -11.08 -22.54
N ILE A 155 -25.27 -11.55 -22.05
CA ILE A 155 -24.37 -12.37 -22.86
C ILE A 155 -23.64 -13.41 -22.00
N THR A 156 -23.70 -14.66 -22.44
CA THR A 156 -22.80 -15.73 -21.98
C THR A 156 -21.98 -16.23 -23.16
N ALA A 157 -20.66 -16.26 -23.04
CA ALA A 157 -19.76 -16.75 -24.09
C ALA A 157 -18.60 -17.55 -23.50
N CYS A 158 -18.07 -18.59 -24.15
CA CYS A 158 -16.81 -19.20 -23.68
C CYS A 158 -15.62 -18.25 -23.91
N VAL A 159 -15.57 -17.62 -25.09
CA VAL A 159 -14.48 -16.72 -25.50
C VAL A 159 -15.06 -15.42 -26.07
N MET A 160 -14.58 -14.27 -25.59
CA MET A 160 -14.83 -12.96 -26.19
C MET A 160 -13.53 -12.24 -26.52
N ILE A 161 -13.39 -11.82 -27.78
CA ILE A 161 -12.25 -11.02 -28.25
C ILE A 161 -12.76 -9.73 -28.91
N PRO A 162 -13.08 -8.70 -28.12
CA PRO A 162 -13.41 -7.40 -28.68
C PRO A 162 -12.45 -6.26 -28.36
N ASP A 163 -12.31 -5.25 -29.23
CA ASP A 163 -11.49 -4.08 -28.87
C ASP A 163 -12.08 -3.34 -27.66
N ARG A 164 -13.42 -3.28 -27.53
CA ARG A 164 -14.08 -2.57 -26.42
C ARG A 164 -15.32 -3.27 -25.87
N ILE A 165 -15.36 -3.42 -24.54
CA ILE A 165 -16.51 -3.91 -23.78
C ILE A 165 -17.08 -2.80 -22.89
N SER A 166 -18.40 -2.60 -22.96
CA SER A 166 -19.16 -1.75 -22.02
C SER A 166 -20.40 -2.49 -21.50
N SER A 167 -20.44 -2.75 -20.19
CA SER A 167 -21.57 -3.42 -19.53
C SER A 167 -22.15 -2.61 -18.36
N ARG A 168 -23.46 -2.77 -18.13
CA ARG A 168 -24.26 -2.17 -17.06
C ARG A 168 -25.41 -3.11 -16.62
N GLY A 169 -25.27 -3.74 -15.46
CA GLY A 169 -26.28 -4.66 -14.90
C GLY A 169 -25.63 -6.00 -14.49
N ASN A 170 -26.35 -7.11 -14.59
CA ASN A 170 -25.86 -8.50 -14.39
C ASN A 170 -25.47 -9.13 -15.75
N ASP A 171 -24.45 -8.64 -16.45
CA ASP A 171 -24.54 -8.63 -17.93
C ASP A 171 -23.75 -9.67 -18.72
N LEU A 172 -22.54 -10.01 -18.31
CA LEU A 172 -21.57 -10.70 -19.14
C LEU A 172 -20.85 -11.80 -18.35
N THR A 173 -20.86 -13.03 -18.86
CA THR A 173 -20.11 -14.15 -18.28
C THR A 173 -19.27 -14.81 -19.36
N ALA A 174 -17.96 -14.95 -19.13
CA ALA A 174 -17.10 -15.68 -20.05
C ALA A 174 -15.94 -16.45 -19.42
N CYS A 175 -15.48 -17.53 -20.03
CA CYS A 175 -14.25 -18.18 -19.56
C CYS A 175 -13.04 -17.27 -19.84
N PHE A 176 -12.93 -16.77 -21.07
CA PHE A 176 -11.84 -15.89 -21.50
C PHE A 176 -12.36 -14.59 -22.11
N MET A 177 -11.80 -13.46 -21.67
CA MET A 177 -12.00 -12.15 -22.29
C MET A 177 -10.67 -11.47 -22.59
N ILE A 178 -10.49 -11.10 -23.85
CA ILE A 178 -9.33 -10.36 -24.34
C ILE A 178 -9.84 -9.09 -25.00
N SER A 179 -9.45 -7.91 -24.52
CA SER A 179 -9.97 -6.64 -25.03
C SER A 179 -9.06 -5.46 -24.75
N ASP A 180 -8.90 -4.50 -25.66
CA ASP A 180 -8.15 -3.28 -25.33
C ASP A 180 -8.77 -2.51 -24.16
N ARG A 181 -10.11 -2.49 -24.06
CA ARG A 181 -10.81 -1.73 -23.00
C ARG A 181 -12.05 -2.41 -22.46
N ILE A 182 -12.06 -2.61 -21.14
CA ILE A 182 -13.21 -3.10 -20.38
C ILE A 182 -13.75 -2.00 -19.46
N SER A 183 -15.04 -1.69 -19.59
CA SER A 183 -15.76 -0.77 -18.70
C SER A 183 -17.03 -1.40 -18.13
N ALA A 184 -17.06 -1.60 -16.81
CA ALA A 184 -18.19 -2.19 -16.09
C ALA A 184 -18.84 -1.26 -15.07
N ARG A 185 -20.15 -1.43 -14.89
CA ARG A 185 -20.92 -0.78 -13.82
C ARG A 185 -21.97 -1.71 -13.25
N SER A 186 -22.08 -1.77 -11.91
CA SER A 186 -22.89 -2.80 -11.21
C SER A 186 -22.41 -4.22 -11.58
N ASN A 187 -23.10 -5.29 -11.18
CA ASN A 187 -22.74 -6.74 -11.25
C ASN A 187 -22.40 -7.31 -12.65
N ALA A 188 -21.56 -6.64 -13.42
CA ALA A 188 -21.70 -6.65 -14.87
C ALA A 188 -20.86 -7.70 -15.59
N LEU A 189 -19.80 -8.22 -14.98
CA LEU A 189 -18.83 -9.05 -15.68
C LEU A 189 -18.22 -10.10 -14.77
N THR A 190 -18.26 -11.36 -15.21
CA THR A 190 -17.59 -12.48 -14.54
C THR A 190 -16.74 -13.23 -15.55
N ALA A 191 -15.48 -13.51 -15.22
CA ALA A 191 -14.65 -14.33 -16.08
C ALA A 191 -13.59 -15.17 -15.38
N ILE A 192 -13.12 -16.26 -15.99
CA ILE A 192 -11.97 -16.99 -15.43
C ILE A 192 -10.70 -16.15 -15.65
N VAL A 193 -10.48 -15.70 -16.90
CA VAL A 193 -9.34 -14.87 -17.28
C VAL A 193 -9.80 -13.60 -18.00
N MET A 194 -9.27 -12.46 -17.56
CA MET A 194 -9.42 -11.17 -18.25
C MET A 194 -8.05 -10.59 -18.60
N ILE A 195 -7.83 -10.30 -19.88
CA ILE A 195 -6.64 -9.62 -20.40
C ILE A 195 -7.10 -8.34 -21.09
N SER A 196 -6.57 -7.19 -20.68
CA SER A 196 -6.94 -5.91 -21.27
C SER A 196 -5.95 -4.79 -21.03
N ASP A 197 -5.67 -3.91 -21.99
CA ASP A 197 -4.85 -2.73 -21.73
C ASP A 197 -5.47 -1.84 -20.62
N ARG A 198 -6.81 -1.75 -20.56
CA ARG A 198 -7.49 -0.90 -19.57
C ARG A 198 -8.78 -1.49 -19.03
N ILE A 199 -8.82 -1.63 -17.71
CA ILE A 199 -10.00 -2.06 -16.95
C ILE A 199 -10.52 -0.91 -16.07
N SER A 200 -11.80 -0.58 -16.21
CA SER A 200 -12.50 0.40 -15.37
C SER A 200 -13.79 -0.17 -14.80
N ALA A 201 -13.93 -0.20 -13.47
CA ALA A 201 -15.06 -0.80 -12.79
C ALA A 201 -15.66 0.10 -11.70
N ARG A 202 -17.00 0.09 -11.57
CA ARG A 202 -17.73 0.85 -10.54
C ARG A 202 -18.94 0.12 -9.96
N GLY A 203 -19.05 0.08 -8.62
CA GLY A 203 -20.02 -0.80 -7.92
C GLY A 203 -19.56 -2.26 -7.99
N ASN A 204 -20.29 -3.24 -7.44
CA ASN A 204 -19.98 -4.68 -7.55
C ASN A 204 -19.78 -5.11 -9.01
N ALA A 205 -18.59 -5.01 -9.63
CA ALA A 205 -18.55 -4.90 -11.10
C ALA A 205 -17.83 -5.99 -11.87
N LEU A 206 -16.64 -6.40 -11.45
CA LEU A 206 -15.98 -7.55 -12.07
C LEU A 206 -15.56 -8.59 -11.03
N THR A 207 -15.72 -9.85 -11.39
CA THR A 207 -15.11 -10.96 -10.67
C THR A 207 -14.26 -11.79 -11.63
N ALA A 208 -13.01 -12.07 -11.28
CA ALA A 208 -12.21 -13.01 -12.06
C ALA A 208 -11.30 -13.91 -11.24
N ILE A 209 -10.77 -14.97 -11.84
CA ILE A 209 -9.64 -15.68 -11.22
C ILE A 209 -8.39 -14.86 -11.50
N VAL A 210 -8.09 -14.62 -12.77
CA VAL A 210 -6.89 -13.87 -13.19
C VAL A 210 -7.26 -12.60 -13.95
N MET A 211 -6.69 -11.47 -13.55
CA MET A 211 -6.76 -10.20 -14.28
C MET A 211 -5.36 -9.71 -14.64
N ILE A 212 -5.12 -9.49 -15.93
CA ILE A 212 -3.88 -8.92 -16.47
C ILE A 212 -4.24 -7.64 -17.23
N SER A 213 -3.64 -6.51 -16.84
CA SER A 213 -3.92 -5.24 -17.50
C SER A 213 -2.87 -4.17 -17.29
N ASP A 214 -2.53 -3.36 -18.30
CA ASP A 214 -1.64 -2.21 -18.05
C ASP A 214 -2.23 -1.24 -17.02
N ARG A 215 -3.55 -1.06 -17.00
CA ARG A 215 -4.21 -0.10 -16.10
C ARG A 215 -5.55 -0.57 -15.56
N ILE A 216 -5.64 -0.62 -14.23
CA ILE A 216 -6.86 -0.94 -13.50
C ILE A 216 -7.33 0.28 -12.68
N SER A 217 -8.60 0.66 -12.87
CA SER A 217 -9.27 1.71 -12.09
C SER A 217 -10.59 1.21 -11.51
N ALA A 218 -10.71 1.24 -10.17
CA ALA A 218 -11.83 0.64 -9.46
C ALA A 218 -12.44 1.60 -8.42
N ARG A 219 -13.78 1.65 -8.34
CA ARG A 219 -14.51 2.50 -7.39
C ARG A 219 -15.77 1.85 -6.79
N GLY A 220 -15.97 1.97 -5.48
CA GLY A 220 -17.03 1.23 -4.77
C GLY A 220 -16.61 -0.21 -4.54
N ASN A 221 -17.49 -1.19 -4.41
CA ASN A 221 -17.15 -2.62 -4.29
C ASN A 221 -16.68 -3.25 -5.62
N ALA A 222 -15.64 -2.71 -6.27
CA ALA A 222 -15.48 -2.84 -7.72
C ALA A 222 -15.01 -4.18 -8.28
N LEU A 223 -13.88 -4.73 -7.81
CA LEU A 223 -13.32 -5.96 -8.35
C LEU A 223 -12.98 -6.96 -7.26
N THR A 224 -13.16 -8.24 -7.59
CA THR A 224 -12.60 -9.35 -6.82
C THR A 224 -11.82 -10.26 -7.76
N ALA A 225 -10.57 -10.57 -7.44
CA ALA A 225 -9.83 -11.61 -8.17
C ALA A 225 -8.88 -12.42 -7.32
N SER A 226 -8.49 -13.63 -7.73
CA SER A 226 -7.43 -14.32 -7.01
C SER A 226 -6.08 -13.67 -7.29
N VAL A 227 -5.82 -13.33 -8.56
CA VAL A 227 -4.56 -12.70 -9.01
C VAL A 227 -4.83 -11.47 -9.87
N ILE A 228 -4.15 -10.37 -9.53
CA ILE A 228 -4.13 -9.13 -10.32
C ILE A 228 -2.68 -8.78 -10.68
N ILE A 229 -2.41 -8.66 -11.98
CA ILE A 229 -1.13 -8.19 -12.52
C ILE A 229 -1.41 -6.94 -13.35
N SER A 230 -0.76 -5.82 -12.99
CA SER A 230 -0.96 -4.57 -13.72
C SER A 230 0.15 -3.56 -13.55
N ASP A 231 0.52 -2.80 -14.58
CA ASP A 231 1.48 -1.70 -14.39
C ASP A 231 0.93 -0.63 -13.42
N ARG A 232 -0.38 -0.38 -13.44
CA ARG A 232 -0.98 0.66 -12.60
C ARG A 232 -2.36 0.29 -12.05
N ILE A 233 -2.45 0.29 -10.72
CA ILE A 233 -3.71 0.08 -9.98
C ILE A 233 -4.13 1.38 -9.28
N SER A 234 -5.38 1.81 -9.50
CA SER A 234 -6.00 2.94 -8.81
C SER A 234 -7.36 2.55 -8.21
N ALA A 235 -7.49 2.67 -6.89
CA ALA A 235 -8.64 2.18 -6.12
C ALA A 235 -9.24 3.26 -5.19
N ARG A 236 -10.58 3.36 -5.16
CA ARG A 236 -11.30 4.31 -4.27
C ARG A 236 -12.59 3.74 -3.65
N GLY A 237 -12.74 3.88 -2.32
CA GLY A 237 -13.79 3.14 -1.58
C GLY A 237 -13.45 1.65 -1.54
N ASN A 238 -14.34 0.74 -1.14
CA ASN A 238 -14.12 -0.73 -1.05
C ASN A 238 -13.71 -1.46 -2.36
N ALA A 239 -12.70 -1.00 -3.07
CA ALA A 239 -12.53 -1.17 -4.52
C ALA A 239 -12.01 -2.51 -4.99
N LEU A 240 -10.98 -3.08 -4.36
CA LEU A 240 -10.41 -4.34 -4.83
C LEU A 240 -10.13 -5.30 -3.68
N THR A 241 -10.45 -6.56 -3.92
CA THR A 241 -10.03 -7.68 -3.08
C THR A 241 -9.28 -8.68 -3.94
N ALA A 242 -8.07 -9.08 -3.53
CA ALA A 242 -7.35 -10.15 -4.20
C ALA A 242 -6.45 -10.99 -3.30
N CYS A 243 -6.14 -12.24 -3.68
CA CYS A 243 -5.11 -12.98 -2.95
C CYS A 243 -3.73 -12.36 -3.22
N VAL A 244 -3.41 -12.10 -4.49
CA VAL A 244 -2.12 -11.55 -4.92
C VAL A 244 -2.34 -10.34 -5.83
N MET A 245 -1.63 -9.24 -5.54
CA MET A 245 -1.54 -8.07 -6.41
C MET A 245 -0.08 -7.75 -6.73
N ILE A 246 0.24 -7.71 -8.03
CA ILE A 246 1.57 -7.34 -8.54
C ILE A 246 1.40 -6.12 -9.44
N SER A 247 2.10 -5.02 -9.10
CA SER A 247 2.01 -3.80 -9.91
C SER A 247 3.17 -2.84 -9.77
N ASP A 248 3.61 -2.22 -10.86
CA ASP A 248 4.61 -1.14 -10.75
C ASP A 248 4.15 0.02 -9.87
N ARG A 249 2.85 0.36 -9.89
CA ARG A 249 2.30 1.47 -9.11
C ARG A 249 0.90 1.19 -8.57
N ILE A 250 0.75 1.30 -7.25
CA ILE A 250 -0.53 1.19 -6.55
C ILE A 250 -0.89 2.54 -5.91
N SER A 251 -2.12 3.00 -6.15
CA SER A 251 -2.70 4.19 -5.52
C SER A 251 -4.08 3.88 -4.94
N ALA A 252 -4.24 4.08 -3.63
CA ALA A 252 -5.41 3.63 -2.88
C ALA A 252 -5.97 4.74 -1.97
N ARG A 253 -7.30 4.93 -1.97
CA ARG A 253 -7.98 5.93 -1.11
C ARG A 253 -9.30 5.46 -0.51
N GLY A 254 -9.50 5.71 0.79
CA GLY A 254 -10.65 5.17 1.54
C GLY A 254 -10.38 3.72 1.88
N ASN A 255 -11.38 2.85 2.03
CA ASN A 255 -11.20 1.40 2.27
C ASN A 255 -10.77 0.62 1.01
N ALA A 256 -9.66 1.00 0.37
CA ALA A 256 -9.42 0.73 -1.05
C ALA A 256 -9.08 -0.69 -1.48
N LEU A 257 -8.14 -1.34 -0.80
CA LEU A 257 -7.53 -2.59 -1.25
C LEU A 257 -7.36 -3.53 -0.07
N THR A 258 -7.73 -4.78 -0.29
CA THR A 258 -7.45 -5.90 0.63
C THR A 258 -6.75 -7.01 -0.14
N ALA A 259 -5.58 -7.43 0.29
CA ALA A 259 -4.94 -8.62 -0.27
C ALA A 259 -4.22 -9.50 0.74
N ILE A 260 -3.79 -10.69 0.33
CA ILE A 260 -2.82 -11.45 1.13
C ILE A 260 -1.43 -10.86 0.84
N VAL A 261 -1.04 -10.82 -0.43
CA VAL A 261 0.28 -10.34 -0.86
C VAL A 261 0.13 -9.14 -1.81
N MET A 262 0.90 -8.08 -1.55
CA MET A 262 1.09 -6.94 -2.45
C MET A 262 2.56 -6.75 -2.79
N ILE A 263 2.88 -6.78 -4.08
CA ILE A 263 4.22 -6.51 -4.61
C ILE A 263 4.14 -5.29 -5.52
N SER A 264 4.92 -4.25 -5.24
CA SER A 264 4.90 -3.05 -6.08
C SER A 264 6.18 -2.24 -6.17
N GLY A 265 6.46 -1.62 -7.32
CA GLY A 265 7.49 -0.59 -7.40
C GLY A 265 7.20 0.63 -6.51
N ARG A 266 5.94 1.08 -6.42
CA ARG A 266 5.53 2.24 -5.59
C ARG A 266 4.10 2.12 -5.07
N MET A 267 3.91 2.32 -3.78
CA MET A 267 2.61 2.38 -3.11
C MET A 267 2.28 3.75 -2.53
N ASN A 268 1.08 4.26 -2.83
CA ASN A 268 0.50 5.46 -2.24
C ASN A 268 -0.86 5.17 -1.61
N ALA A 269 -1.00 5.43 -0.30
CA ALA A 269 -2.20 5.12 0.47
C ALA A 269 -2.73 6.34 1.26
N ARG A 270 -4.05 6.57 1.23
CA ARG A 270 -4.71 7.68 1.96
C ARG A 270 -6.03 7.29 2.62
N GLY A 271 -6.16 7.51 3.93
CA GLY A 271 -7.23 6.89 4.75
C GLY A 271 -7.10 5.37 4.73
N ASN A 272 -8.04 4.60 5.31
CA ASN A 272 -8.05 3.12 5.51
C ASN A 272 -7.75 2.23 4.28
N ALA A 273 -6.68 2.47 3.54
CA ALA A 273 -6.57 2.17 2.11
C ALA A 273 -6.05 0.81 1.74
N LEU A 274 -5.18 0.23 2.57
CA LEU A 274 -4.49 -0.99 2.24
C LEU A 274 -4.47 -1.91 3.46
N ILE A 275 -4.93 -3.14 3.28
CA ILE A 275 -4.78 -4.22 4.26
C ILE A 275 -4.11 -5.38 3.53
N ALA A 276 -2.97 -5.85 4.04
CA ALA A 276 -2.34 -7.08 3.54
C ALA A 276 -1.70 -7.92 4.64
N SER A 277 -1.37 -9.18 4.37
CA SER A 277 -0.46 -9.91 5.27
C SER A 277 0.98 -9.53 4.95
N VAL A 278 1.34 -9.43 3.67
CA VAL A 278 2.69 -9.12 3.20
C VAL A 278 2.68 -7.99 2.18
N ILE A 279 3.55 -7.01 2.40
CA ILE A 279 3.79 -5.89 1.49
C ILE A 279 5.27 -5.81 1.15
N ILE A 280 5.57 -5.88 -0.14
CA ILE A 280 6.93 -5.73 -0.68
C ILE A 280 6.93 -4.58 -1.67
N SER A 281 7.73 -3.55 -1.44
CA SER A 281 7.82 -2.44 -2.38
C SER A 281 9.08 -1.60 -2.30
N HIS A 282 9.61 -1.13 -3.42
CA HIS A 282 10.70 -0.14 -3.38
C HIS A 282 10.33 1.15 -2.62
N ARG A 283 9.06 1.61 -2.68
CA ARG A 283 8.65 2.84 -1.98
C ARG A 283 7.22 2.80 -1.48
N ILE A 284 7.04 3.12 -0.20
CA ILE A 284 5.74 3.25 0.45
C ILE A 284 5.52 4.69 0.93
N SER A 285 4.39 5.28 0.57
CA SER A 285 3.94 6.59 1.06
C SER A 285 2.51 6.54 1.57
N ALA A 286 2.31 6.90 2.84
CA ALA A 286 1.07 6.66 3.57
C ALA A 286 0.61 7.88 4.37
N ARG A 287 -0.69 8.17 4.35
CA ARG A 287 -1.29 9.31 5.07
C ARG A 287 -2.65 9.02 5.72
N GLY A 288 -2.80 9.37 7.00
CA GLY A 288 -3.93 8.94 7.83
C GLY A 288 -3.88 7.42 8.06
N ASN A 289 -4.87 6.79 8.69
CA ASN A 289 -4.98 5.33 8.89
C ASN A 289 -4.79 4.51 7.61
N ALA A 290 -3.59 4.35 7.05
CA ALA A 290 -3.45 4.10 5.62
C ALA A 290 -3.20 2.64 5.25
N LEU A 291 -2.50 1.93 6.12
CA LEU A 291 -1.87 0.67 5.77
C LEU A 291 -1.76 -0.20 7.02
N THR A 292 -2.26 -1.42 6.93
CA THR A 292 -2.09 -2.45 7.94
C THR A 292 -1.44 -3.66 7.28
N ALA A 293 -0.33 -4.15 7.82
CA ALA A 293 0.28 -5.38 7.35
C ALA A 293 0.89 -6.24 8.45
N CYS A 294 1.06 -7.55 8.26
CA CYS A 294 1.94 -8.29 9.17
C CYS A 294 3.40 -7.92 8.86
N VAL A 295 3.82 -8.07 7.60
CA VAL A 295 5.20 -7.82 7.18
C VAL A 295 5.26 -6.74 6.11
N MET A 296 6.15 -5.76 6.29
CA MET A 296 6.49 -4.74 5.29
C MET A 296 7.98 -4.74 4.99
N ILE A 297 8.33 -4.92 3.71
CA ILE A 297 9.70 -4.85 3.19
C ILE A 297 9.76 -3.74 2.15
N SER A 298 10.65 -2.76 2.34
CA SER A 298 10.78 -1.65 1.41
C SER A 298 12.10 -0.91 1.46
N ASP A 299 12.63 -0.38 0.36
CA ASP A 299 13.81 0.50 0.47
C ASP A 299 13.47 1.80 1.21
N ARG A 300 12.24 2.33 1.05
CA ARG A 300 11.86 3.63 1.63
C ARG A 300 10.40 3.71 2.07
N ILE A 301 10.21 4.11 3.32
CA ILE A 301 8.90 4.34 3.92
C ILE A 301 8.74 5.82 4.32
N SER A 302 7.66 6.45 3.87
CA SER A 302 7.24 7.80 4.27
C SER A 302 5.81 7.78 4.84
N ALA A 303 5.66 8.14 6.11
CA ALA A 303 4.42 7.98 6.86
C ALA A 303 4.00 9.27 7.57
N ARG A 304 2.71 9.66 7.44
CA ARG A 304 2.17 10.88 8.07
C ARG A 304 0.77 10.68 8.70
N GLY A 305 0.60 11.13 9.95
CA GLY A 305 -0.62 10.86 10.73
C GLY A 305 -0.61 9.42 11.24
N ASN A 306 -1.74 8.80 11.58
CA ASN A 306 -1.82 7.40 12.00
C ASN A 306 -1.52 6.40 10.86
N ALA A 307 -0.33 6.39 10.26
CA ALA A 307 -0.16 5.92 8.87
C ALA A 307 -0.05 4.40 8.65
N LEU A 308 0.88 3.74 9.35
CA LEU A 308 1.12 2.30 9.17
C LEU A 308 1.09 1.57 10.51
N THR A 309 0.50 0.38 10.49
CA THR A 309 0.55 -0.63 11.55
C THR A 309 1.15 -1.90 10.98
N ALA A 310 2.23 -2.42 11.59
CA ALA A 310 2.72 -3.75 11.25
C ALA A 310 3.29 -4.55 12.40
N SER A 311 3.50 -5.85 12.23
CA SER A 311 4.31 -6.61 13.19
C SER A 311 5.80 -6.44 12.89
N VAL A 312 6.19 -6.53 11.60
CA VAL A 312 7.58 -6.42 11.17
C VAL A 312 7.75 -5.39 10.05
N ILE A 313 8.71 -4.47 10.23
CA ILE A 313 9.14 -3.51 9.21
C ILE A 313 10.64 -3.67 8.95
N ILE A 314 10.99 -3.93 7.70
CA ILE A 314 12.38 -4.01 7.23
C ILE A 314 12.56 -3.00 6.10
N THR A 315 13.45 -2.02 6.27
CA THR A 315 13.62 -0.97 5.27
C THR A 315 14.92 -0.20 5.35
N ASP A 316 15.51 0.23 4.23
CA ASP A 316 16.73 1.05 4.31
C ASP A 316 16.45 2.42 4.97
N ARG A 317 15.26 3.02 4.73
CA ARG A 317 14.96 4.37 5.23
C ARG A 317 13.52 4.59 5.66
N ILE A 318 13.36 5.15 6.87
CA ILE A 318 12.08 5.59 7.43
C ILE A 318 12.04 7.10 7.61
N SER A 319 10.95 7.72 7.12
CA SER A 319 10.57 9.09 7.47
C SER A 319 9.15 9.15 8.01
N ALA A 320 8.99 9.61 9.25
CA ALA A 320 7.73 9.56 9.98
C ALA A 320 7.37 10.92 10.61
N ARG A 321 6.09 11.31 10.52
CA ARG A 321 5.57 12.55 11.11
C ARG A 321 4.15 12.44 11.69
N GLY A 322 3.97 12.92 12.92
CA GLY A 322 2.75 12.57 13.70
C GLY A 322 2.73 11.05 13.96
N ASN A 323 1.64 10.47 14.47
CA ASN A 323 1.48 9.06 14.91
C ASN A 323 1.71 7.98 13.82
N ALA A 324 2.82 8.08 13.10
CA ALA A 324 3.08 7.55 11.78
C ALA A 324 3.13 6.03 11.74
N LEU A 325 3.86 5.40 12.66
CA LEU A 325 4.16 3.98 12.58
C LEU A 325 4.07 3.30 13.94
N THR A 326 3.48 2.12 13.95
CA THR A 326 3.55 1.19 15.07
C THR A 326 4.03 -0.16 14.56
N ALA A 327 5.09 -0.70 15.14
CA ALA A 327 5.67 -2.00 14.81
C ALA A 327 5.88 -2.86 16.06
N VAL A 328 6.02 -4.18 15.94
CA VAL A 328 6.66 -4.96 17.01
C VAL A 328 8.18 -4.90 16.81
N VAL A 329 8.63 -5.16 15.60
CA VAL A 329 10.05 -5.14 15.20
C VAL A 329 10.25 -4.17 14.04
N MET A 330 11.26 -3.31 14.16
CA MET A 330 11.67 -2.39 13.12
C MET A 330 13.19 -2.48 12.89
N LYS A 331 13.58 -2.83 11.67
CA LYS A 331 14.98 -2.82 11.21
C LYS A 331 15.15 -1.82 10.08
N SER A 332 16.06 -0.87 10.23
CA SER A 332 16.33 0.10 9.17
C SER A 332 17.69 0.77 9.23
N ASP A 333 18.39 0.96 8.12
CA ASP A 333 19.66 1.69 8.12
C ASP A 333 19.50 3.13 8.64
N ARG A 334 18.37 3.80 8.33
CA ARG A 334 18.14 5.19 8.74
C ARG A 334 16.70 5.49 9.15
N ILE A 335 16.54 5.99 10.36
CA ILE A 335 15.25 6.40 10.93
C ILE A 335 15.23 7.92 11.17
N SER A 336 14.20 8.59 10.63
CA SER A 336 13.91 10.01 10.91
C SER A 336 12.46 10.20 11.36
N ALA A 337 12.25 10.69 12.59
CA ALA A 337 10.93 10.82 13.20
C ALA A 337 10.68 12.21 13.80
N ARG A 338 9.43 12.72 13.66
CA ARG A 338 9.03 14.05 14.16
C ARG A 338 7.62 14.10 14.74
N GLY A 339 7.52 14.55 16.01
CA GLY A 339 6.29 14.46 16.81
C GLY A 339 6.01 13.01 17.22
N ASN A 340 4.96 12.70 17.98
CA ASN A 340 4.55 11.32 18.36
C ASN A 340 4.61 10.35 17.17
N SER A 341 5.73 9.69 16.83
CA SER A 341 5.92 9.18 15.45
C SER A 341 6.12 7.70 15.28
N LEU A 342 7.00 7.08 16.04
CA LEU A 342 7.19 5.63 15.97
C LEU A 342 7.03 5.01 17.35
N THR A 343 6.36 3.87 17.38
CA THR A 343 6.32 2.99 18.54
C THR A 343 6.74 1.60 18.10
N ALA A 344 7.69 0.99 18.82
CA ALA A 344 8.11 -0.38 18.57
C ALA A 344 8.49 -1.12 19.86
N CYS A 345 8.48 -2.45 19.86
CA CYS A 345 9.12 -3.20 20.94
C CYS A 345 10.63 -3.19 20.73
N VAL A 346 11.09 -3.53 19.53
CA VAL A 346 12.52 -3.59 19.17
C VAL A 346 12.79 -2.72 17.96
N MET A 347 13.79 -1.84 18.07
CA MET A 347 14.31 -1.04 16.95
C MET A 347 15.81 -1.24 16.77
N THR A 348 16.22 -1.57 15.55
CA THR A 348 17.62 -1.68 15.13
C THR A 348 17.90 -0.78 13.94
N SER A 349 18.94 0.05 14.03
CA SER A 349 19.25 1.00 12.94
C SER A 349 20.66 1.56 12.99
N ASP A 350 21.35 1.74 11.86
CA ASP A 350 22.66 2.42 11.89
C ASP A 350 22.53 3.88 12.37
N ARG A 351 21.43 4.57 12.00
CA ARG A 351 21.24 6.00 12.36
C ARG A 351 19.81 6.35 12.72
N ILE A 352 19.64 6.93 13.91
CA ILE A 352 18.37 7.44 14.42
C ILE A 352 18.42 8.95 14.63
N SER A 353 17.46 9.67 14.04
CA SER A 353 17.23 11.10 14.27
C SER A 353 15.80 11.39 14.70
N ALA A 354 15.63 11.96 15.89
CA ALA A 354 14.34 12.19 16.51
C ALA A 354 14.13 13.63 16.99
N ARG A 355 12.92 14.17 16.76
CA ARG A 355 12.53 15.51 17.23
C ARG A 355 11.10 15.59 17.78
N GLY A 356 10.93 16.23 18.94
CA GLY A 356 9.64 16.25 19.65
C GLY A 356 9.40 14.89 20.32
N ASN A 357 8.18 14.50 20.65
CA ASN A 357 7.86 13.18 21.23
C ASN A 357 8.06 12.01 20.24
N ALA A 358 9.24 11.81 19.65
CA ALA A 358 9.37 11.12 18.38
C ALA A 358 9.24 9.59 18.42
N LEU A 359 9.93 8.94 19.35
CA LEU A 359 10.10 7.49 19.37
C LEU A 359 9.85 6.91 20.76
N THR A 360 9.20 5.75 20.80
CA THR A 360 9.05 4.93 22.00
C THR A 360 9.45 3.50 21.69
N ALA A 361 10.44 2.95 22.41
CA ALA A 361 10.90 1.57 22.24
C ALA A 361 11.10 0.84 23.58
N ILE A 362 11.03 -0.49 23.60
CA ILE A 362 11.54 -1.26 24.74
C ILE A 362 13.06 -1.38 24.59
N VAL A 363 13.52 -1.84 23.43
CA VAL A 363 14.93 -1.98 23.08
C VAL A 363 15.25 -1.15 21.85
N MET A 364 16.33 -0.37 21.92
CA MET A 364 16.87 0.40 20.81
C MET A 364 18.37 0.14 20.67
N ILE A 365 18.78 -0.32 19.49
CA ILE A 365 20.18 -0.59 19.14
C ILE A 365 20.52 0.23 17.90
N SER A 366 21.58 1.05 17.97
CA SER A 366 21.98 1.87 16.84
C SER A 366 23.42 2.35 16.89
N ASP A 367 24.13 2.43 15.76
CA ASP A 367 25.48 3.03 15.76
C ASP A 367 25.45 4.51 16.15
N SER A 368 24.36 5.23 15.83
CA SER A 368 24.26 6.66 16.14
C SER A 368 22.84 7.17 16.39
N ILE A 369 22.69 7.87 17.51
CA ILE A 369 21.42 8.45 17.96
C ILE A 369 21.56 9.96 18.14
N SER A 370 20.66 10.72 17.49
CA SER A 370 20.52 12.17 17.64
C SER A 370 19.08 12.55 18.04
N ALA A 371 18.95 13.15 19.22
CA ALA A 371 17.68 13.39 19.90
C ALA A 371 17.50 14.87 20.28
N ARG A 372 16.35 15.48 19.94
CA ARG A 372 16.02 16.88 20.30
C ARG A 372 14.59 17.06 20.82
N GLY A 373 14.43 17.78 21.94
CA GLY A 373 13.15 17.90 22.65
C GLY A 373 12.82 16.59 23.37
N ASN A 374 11.56 16.26 23.65
CA ASN A 374 11.17 14.97 24.27
C ASN A 374 11.33 13.73 23.34
N ALA A 375 12.48 13.60 22.70
CA ALA A 375 12.76 12.79 21.51
C ALA A 375 12.48 11.30 21.59
N LEU A 376 13.07 10.59 22.56
CA LEU A 376 12.98 9.13 22.63
C LEU A 376 12.66 8.71 24.05
N THR A 377 11.93 7.62 24.20
CA THR A 377 11.85 6.87 25.46
C THR A 377 12.22 5.41 25.18
N ALA A 378 13.17 4.87 25.95
CA ALA A 378 13.61 3.48 25.83
C ALA A 378 13.70 2.81 27.20
N ILE A 379 13.59 1.48 27.29
CA ILE A 379 14.00 0.77 28.51
C ILE A 379 15.50 0.48 28.41
N PHE A 380 15.91 -0.12 27.29
CA PHE A 380 17.31 -0.39 26.95
C PHE A 380 17.72 0.40 25.71
N LEU A 381 18.83 1.12 25.82
CA LEU A 381 19.42 1.89 24.72
C LEU A 381 20.90 1.57 24.61
N ILE A 382 21.29 0.99 23.46
CA ILE A 382 22.67 0.62 23.14
C ILE A 382 23.07 1.37 21.87
N SER A 383 24.17 2.12 21.92
CA SER A 383 24.64 2.84 20.75
C SER A 383 26.10 3.29 20.83
N ASP A 384 26.87 3.22 19.76
CA ASP A 384 28.24 3.76 19.77
C ASP A 384 28.25 5.27 20.08
N ARG A 385 27.24 6.02 19.63
CA ARG A 385 27.18 7.48 19.80
C ARG A 385 25.79 8.02 20.10
N ILE A 386 25.67 8.73 21.22
CA ILE A 386 24.43 9.40 21.63
C ILE A 386 24.66 10.91 21.70
N SER A 387 23.80 11.67 21.01
CA SER A 387 23.75 13.13 21.06
C SER A 387 22.35 13.61 21.42
N ALA A 388 22.24 14.40 22.50
CA ALA A 388 20.97 14.74 23.11
C ALA A 388 20.85 16.22 23.49
N LEU A 389 19.74 16.84 23.06
CA LEU A 389 19.46 18.26 23.27
C LEU A 389 18.05 18.51 23.83
N GLY A 390 17.94 19.27 24.92
CA GLY A 390 16.65 19.57 25.56
C GLY A 390 16.24 18.48 26.53
N ASN A 391 14.98 18.08 26.60
CA ASN A 391 14.48 16.99 27.46
C ASN A 391 14.53 15.62 26.72
N ALA A 392 15.71 15.20 26.26
CA ALA A 392 15.85 14.24 25.16
C ALA A 392 15.48 12.78 25.41
N LEU A 393 16.01 12.16 26.46
CA LEU A 393 16.04 10.69 26.58
C LEU A 393 15.88 10.23 28.04
N PRO A 394 14.72 9.70 28.43
CA PRO A 394 14.61 8.79 29.55
C PRO A 394 14.95 7.35 29.09
N ALA A 395 15.89 6.72 29.78
CA ALA A 395 16.20 5.30 29.64
C ALA A 395 16.31 4.63 31.02
N CYS A 396 16.07 3.32 31.13
CA CYS A 396 16.48 2.59 32.34
C CYS A 396 17.97 2.28 32.28
N VAL A 397 18.41 1.70 31.15
CA VAL A 397 19.80 1.32 30.91
C VAL A 397 20.30 1.96 29.61
N MET A 398 21.46 2.60 29.69
CA MET A 398 22.13 3.23 28.56
C MET A 398 23.58 2.77 28.48
N ILE A 399 23.95 2.19 27.33
CA ILE A 399 25.32 1.72 27.05
C ILE A 399 25.79 2.40 25.76
N SER A 400 26.94 3.08 25.81
CA SER A 400 27.46 3.78 24.63
C SER A 400 28.93 4.12 24.71
N ASP A 401 29.70 4.01 23.62
CA ASP A 401 31.08 4.49 23.62
C ASP A 401 31.17 6.00 23.89
N ARG A 402 30.21 6.79 23.39
CA ARG A 402 30.23 8.26 23.51
C ARG A 402 28.86 8.89 23.72
N ILE A 403 28.75 9.64 24.81
CA ILE A 403 27.55 10.41 25.16
C ILE A 403 27.86 11.91 25.16
N SER A 404 27.04 12.68 24.44
CA SER A 404 27.04 14.15 24.44
C SER A 404 25.65 14.71 24.75
N ALA A 405 25.54 15.46 25.84
CA ALA A 405 24.27 15.90 26.38
C ALA A 405 24.26 17.41 26.73
N ARG A 406 23.21 18.12 26.32
CA ARG A 406 23.03 19.54 26.64
C ARG A 406 21.57 19.93 26.93
N GLY A 407 21.38 20.74 27.97
CA GLY A 407 20.03 21.03 28.51
C GLY A 407 19.59 19.90 29.44
N ASN A 408 18.31 19.69 29.72
CA ASN A 408 17.80 18.61 30.58
C ASN A 408 17.81 17.21 29.88
N ALA A 409 18.94 16.82 29.30
CA ALA A 409 19.02 15.90 28.17
C ALA A 409 18.75 14.42 28.46
N LEU A 410 19.43 13.80 29.43
CA LEU A 410 19.25 12.36 29.69
C LEU A 410 18.87 12.09 31.14
N LYS A 411 18.04 11.08 31.33
CA LYS A 411 17.77 10.44 32.61
C LYS A 411 17.98 8.94 32.47
N ALA A 412 18.81 8.35 33.32
CA ALA A 412 19.10 6.91 33.32
C ALA A 412 18.98 6.33 34.73
N ILE A 413 18.76 5.02 34.87
CA ILE A 413 19.07 4.32 36.12
C ILE A 413 20.55 3.94 36.07
N PHE A 414 20.95 3.22 35.03
CA PHE A 414 22.33 2.83 34.75
C PHE A 414 22.82 3.48 33.46
N LEU A 415 24.00 4.09 33.53
CA LEU A 415 24.68 4.68 32.38
C LEU A 415 26.13 4.19 32.36
N ILE A 416 26.49 3.51 31.28
CA ILE A 416 27.84 2.98 31.04
C ILE A 416 28.35 3.58 29.73
N SER A 417 29.52 4.22 29.77
CA SER A 417 30.10 4.80 28.56
C SER A 417 31.59 5.07 28.64
N ASP A 418 32.36 4.84 27.58
CA ASP A 418 33.80 5.22 27.59
C ASP A 418 33.97 6.73 27.78
N ARG A 419 33.08 7.56 27.21
CA ARG A 419 33.18 9.03 27.27
C ARG A 419 31.86 9.74 27.43
N ILE A 420 31.76 10.54 28.48
CA ILE A 420 30.61 11.40 28.77
C ILE A 420 30.99 12.88 28.66
N SER A 421 30.24 13.64 27.87
CA SER A 421 30.31 15.10 27.81
C SER A 421 28.97 15.76 28.08
N ALA A 422 28.93 16.64 29.07
CA ALA A 422 27.69 17.23 29.59
C ALA A 422 27.77 18.75 29.79
N ARG A 423 26.70 19.46 29.39
CA ARG A 423 26.60 20.92 29.53
C ARG A 423 25.20 21.42 29.93
N GLY A 424 25.14 22.33 30.91
CA GLY A 424 23.84 22.75 31.49
C GLY A 424 23.27 21.61 32.35
N ASN A 425 21.97 21.51 32.60
CA ASN A 425 21.37 20.43 33.41
C ASN A 425 21.34 19.04 32.73
N ALA A 426 22.48 18.59 32.17
CA ALA A 426 22.59 17.55 31.14
C ALA A 426 22.09 16.16 31.51
N LEU A 427 22.56 15.60 32.62
CA LEU A 427 22.40 14.18 32.92
C LEU A 427 22.03 13.94 34.38
N THR A 428 21.12 13.00 34.61
CA THR A 428 20.87 12.43 35.93
C THR A 428 20.87 10.92 35.83
N ALA A 429 21.63 10.22 36.68
CA ALA A 429 21.60 8.77 36.75
C ALA A 429 21.73 8.24 38.18
N MET A 430 21.28 7.02 38.46
CA MET A 430 21.58 6.41 39.76
C MET A 430 23.05 5.99 39.81
N VAL A 431 23.51 5.30 38.76
CA VAL A 431 24.87 4.81 38.60
C VAL A 431 25.44 5.28 37.27
N MET A 432 26.62 5.89 37.30
CA MET A 432 27.41 6.24 36.13
C MET A 432 28.80 5.60 36.18
N ILE A 433 29.15 4.86 35.13
CA ILE A 433 30.47 4.25 34.95
C ILE A 433 31.03 4.75 33.62
N SER A 434 32.24 5.32 33.64
CA SER A 434 32.86 5.83 32.42
C SER A 434 34.36 6.01 32.53
N ASP A 435 35.14 5.70 31.50
CA ASP A 435 36.59 6.01 31.52
C ASP A 435 36.83 7.53 31.63
N ARG A 436 35.99 8.36 31.01
CA ARG A 436 36.18 9.83 31.00
C ARG A 436 34.88 10.61 31.09
N ILE A 437 34.82 11.46 32.11
CA ILE A 437 33.71 12.38 32.34
C ILE A 437 34.17 13.84 32.16
N SER A 438 33.46 14.61 31.33
CA SER A 438 33.64 16.05 31.18
C SER A 438 32.32 16.82 31.36
N ALA A 439 32.30 17.72 32.35
CA ALA A 439 31.07 18.37 32.80
C ALA A 439 31.25 19.90 32.96
N ARG A 440 30.29 20.67 32.45
CA ARG A 440 30.29 22.15 32.52
C ARG A 440 28.92 22.76 32.84
N GLY A 441 28.87 23.69 33.79
CA GLY A 441 27.59 24.22 34.30
C GLY A 441 26.94 23.21 35.24
N ASN A 442 25.63 23.22 35.47
CA ASN A 442 24.95 22.23 36.35
C ASN A 442 24.83 20.81 35.73
N ALA A 443 25.94 20.24 35.26
CA ALA A 443 26.04 19.15 34.27
C ALA A 443 25.50 17.78 34.67
N LEU A 444 25.98 17.18 35.76
CA LEU A 444 25.59 15.81 36.13
C LEU A 444 25.15 15.71 37.59
N ALA A 445 24.20 14.79 37.84
CA ALA A 445 23.92 14.28 39.17
C ALA A 445 23.90 12.75 39.16
N ALA A 446 24.56 12.12 40.13
CA ALA A 446 24.40 10.68 40.39
C ALA A 446 24.45 10.30 41.85
N ILE A 447 24.01 9.08 42.18
CA ILE A 447 24.29 8.50 43.49
C ILE A 447 25.69 7.92 43.49
N VAL A 448 26.05 7.13 42.47
CA VAL A 448 27.38 6.53 42.32
C VAL A 448 27.98 6.96 41.00
N MET A 449 29.23 7.45 41.05
CA MET A 449 30.02 7.82 39.88
C MET A 449 31.41 7.16 39.97
N ILE A 450 31.73 6.34 38.97
CA ILE A 450 33.04 5.67 38.85
C ILE A 450 33.65 6.07 37.51
N SER A 451 34.88 6.59 37.54
CA SER A 451 35.56 6.99 36.31
C SER A 451 37.06 7.12 36.44
N ASP A 452 37.85 6.67 35.47
CA ASP A 452 39.31 6.89 35.49
C ASP A 452 39.64 8.39 35.53
N ARG A 453 38.88 9.23 34.80
CA ARG A 453 39.14 10.68 34.73
C ARG A 453 37.88 11.53 34.75
N ILE A 454 37.84 12.45 35.72
CA ILE A 454 36.77 13.45 35.87
C ILE A 454 37.31 14.85 35.64
N SER A 455 36.68 15.61 34.74
CA SER A 455 36.95 17.03 34.51
C SER A 455 35.68 17.88 34.65
N ALA A 456 35.72 18.82 35.60
CA ALA A 456 34.55 19.55 36.05
C ALA A 456 34.81 21.08 36.09
N ARG A 457 33.87 21.86 35.53
CA ARG A 457 33.96 23.34 35.53
C ARG A 457 32.62 24.02 35.81
N GLY A 458 32.62 25.01 36.72
CA GLY A 458 31.38 25.65 37.20
C GLY A 458 30.64 24.72 38.14
N ASN A 459 29.33 24.82 38.35
CA ASN A 459 28.57 23.91 39.23
C ASN A 459 28.38 22.46 38.68
N ALA A 460 29.45 21.82 38.23
CA ALA A 460 29.49 20.67 37.31
C ALA A 460 28.82 19.39 37.79
N LEU A 461 29.17 18.86 38.96
CA LEU A 461 28.74 17.53 39.38
C LEU A 461 28.23 17.52 40.82
N ALA A 462 27.22 16.69 41.06
CA ALA A 462 26.84 16.22 42.38
C ALA A 462 26.84 14.68 42.40
N ALA A 463 27.52 14.08 43.37
CA ALA A 463 27.54 12.64 43.58
C ALA A 463 27.27 12.29 45.04
N GLY A 464 26.69 11.14 45.32
CA GLY A 464 26.80 10.53 46.65
C GLY A 464 28.23 10.02 46.84
N VAL A 465 28.60 9.04 46.02
CA VAL A 465 29.92 8.41 45.99
C VAL A 465 30.60 8.73 44.66
N MET A 466 31.85 9.19 44.72
CA MET A 466 32.70 9.45 43.57
C MET A 466 34.04 8.71 43.73
N ILE A 467 34.37 7.85 42.76
CA ILE A 467 35.61 7.09 42.72
C ILE A 467 36.30 7.39 41.38
N SER A 468 37.56 7.83 41.42
CA SER A 468 38.30 8.15 40.20
C SER A 468 39.80 8.18 40.33
N ASP A 469 40.57 7.68 39.37
CA ASP A 469 42.04 7.82 39.40
C ASP A 469 42.48 9.29 39.34
N MET A 470 41.76 10.14 38.60
CA MET A 470 42.13 11.54 38.43
C MET A 470 40.94 12.50 38.37
N ILE A 471 40.91 13.46 39.30
CA ILE A 471 39.91 14.52 39.37
C ILE A 471 40.53 15.89 39.07
N ILE A 472 39.96 16.62 38.11
CA ILE A 472 40.32 18.00 37.77
C ILE A 472 39.08 18.90 37.92
N ALA A 473 39.13 19.84 38.86
CA ALA A 473 38.01 20.69 39.24
C ALA A 473 38.35 22.19 39.21
N ARG A 474 37.47 22.99 38.60
CA ARG A 474 37.63 24.46 38.50
C ARG A 474 36.33 25.23 38.75
N GLY A 475 36.38 26.27 39.58
CA GLY A 475 35.18 27.01 40.04
C GLY A 475 34.38 26.15 41.01
N ASN A 476 33.08 26.35 41.21
CA ASN A 476 32.23 25.54 42.12
C ASN A 476 31.95 24.09 41.64
N ALA A 477 32.99 23.35 41.24
CA ALA A 477 32.98 22.15 40.39
C ALA A 477 32.18 20.96 40.91
N LEU A 478 32.46 20.48 42.12
CA LEU A 478 32.00 19.17 42.57
C LEU A 478 31.43 19.21 43.99
N LYS A 479 30.36 18.46 44.19
CA LYS A 479 29.83 18.10 45.51
C LYS A 479 29.77 16.59 45.63
N ALA A 480 30.32 16.03 46.71
CA ALA A 480 30.27 14.61 47.02
C ALA A 480 29.91 14.37 48.48
N ILE A 481 29.33 13.22 48.82
CA ILE A 481 29.36 12.74 50.23
C ILE A 481 30.73 12.09 50.45
N PHE A 482 31.08 11.15 49.58
CA PHE A 482 32.32 10.41 49.65
C PHE A 482 33.10 10.55 48.34
N LEU A 483 34.38 10.93 48.44
CA LEU A 483 35.27 11.09 47.29
C LEU A 483 36.57 10.34 47.53
N ILE A 484 36.83 9.33 46.70
CA ILE A 484 38.11 8.62 46.61
C ILE A 484 38.77 8.95 45.28
N SER A 485 40.05 9.34 45.31
CA SER A 485 40.81 9.47 44.08
C SER A 485 42.31 9.37 44.27
N ASP A 486 43.06 8.73 43.36
CA ASP A 486 44.52 8.73 43.44
C ASP A 486 45.10 10.15 43.32
N ARG A 487 44.49 11.00 42.48
CA ARG A 487 44.97 12.37 42.23
C ARG A 487 43.86 13.40 42.11
N ILE A 488 43.94 14.43 42.94
CA ILE A 488 43.02 15.58 42.93
C ILE A 488 43.76 16.87 42.54
N SER A 489 43.23 17.58 41.54
CA SER A 489 43.67 18.94 41.18
C SER A 489 42.48 19.92 41.19
N ALA A 490 42.56 20.92 42.07
CA ALA A 490 41.45 21.80 42.40
C ALA A 490 41.86 23.30 42.34
N ARG A 491 41.05 24.14 41.67
CA ARG A 491 41.32 25.59 41.56
C ARG A 491 40.06 26.47 41.70
N GLY A 492 40.16 27.53 42.51
CA GLY A 492 38.98 28.27 43.00
C GLY A 492 38.12 27.33 43.87
N ASN A 493 36.89 27.69 44.24
CA ASN A 493 35.97 26.93 45.12
C ASN A 493 35.55 25.52 44.62
N ALA A 494 36.50 24.67 44.29
CA ALA A 494 36.43 23.46 43.47
C ALA A 494 35.61 22.32 44.04
N LEU A 495 35.96 21.83 45.23
CA LEU A 495 35.36 20.60 45.76
C LEU A 495 34.79 20.82 47.16
N THR A 496 33.62 20.25 47.40
CA THR A 496 33.08 20.05 48.74
C THR A 496 32.75 18.57 48.94
N ALA A 497 33.28 17.94 49.97
CA ALA A 497 32.99 16.55 50.33
C ALA A 497 32.70 16.40 51.83
N ILE A 498 32.04 15.32 52.27
CA ILE A 498 32.07 14.96 53.70
C ILE A 498 33.39 14.25 54.00
N VAL A 499 33.72 13.23 53.22
CA VAL A 499 34.98 12.50 53.30
C VAL A 499 35.73 12.58 51.97
N MET A 500 37.02 12.89 52.04
CA MET A 500 37.93 12.96 50.90
C MET A 500 39.17 12.12 51.19
N ILE A 501 39.44 11.11 50.36
CA ILE A 501 40.61 10.24 50.44
C ILE A 501 41.37 10.33 49.12
N SER A 502 42.67 10.63 49.16
CA SER A 502 43.49 10.69 47.95
C SER A 502 44.97 10.54 48.18
N ASP A 503 45.70 9.83 47.32
CA ASP A 503 47.16 9.75 47.44
C ASP A 503 47.82 11.13 47.25
N ARG A 504 47.31 11.95 46.33
CA ARG A 504 47.89 13.26 46.01
C ARG A 504 46.86 14.35 45.78
N ILE A 505 46.97 15.43 46.56
CA ILE A 505 46.12 16.61 46.46
C ILE A 505 46.94 17.84 46.01
N SER A 506 46.46 18.54 44.99
CA SER A 506 46.95 19.86 44.58
C SER A 506 45.82 20.89 44.53
N ALA A 507 45.90 21.93 45.37
CA ALA A 507 44.83 22.91 45.57
C ALA A 507 45.34 24.36 45.46
N ARG A 508 44.60 25.23 44.75
CA ARG A 508 44.96 26.67 44.59
C ARG A 508 43.77 27.61 44.72
N GLY A 509 43.91 28.65 45.57
CA GLY A 509 42.76 29.46 46.02
C GLY A 509 41.85 28.61 46.91
N ASN A 510 40.68 29.09 47.36
CA ASN A 510 39.78 28.41 48.33
C ASN A 510 39.19 27.07 47.84
N ALA A 511 40.01 26.05 47.61
CA ALA A 511 39.68 25.01 46.64
C ALA A 511 39.04 23.75 47.15
N LEU A 512 39.33 23.35 48.38
CA LEU A 512 38.80 22.13 48.97
C LEU A 512 38.17 22.41 50.33
N ALA A 513 36.96 21.87 50.52
CA ALA A 513 36.30 21.79 51.81
C ALA A 513 35.88 20.34 52.10
N ALA A 514 36.29 19.80 53.24
CA ALA A 514 35.90 18.47 53.71
C ALA A 514 35.63 18.44 55.22
N ILE A 515 34.87 17.46 55.72
CA ILE A 515 34.87 17.17 57.16
C ILE A 515 36.12 16.36 57.49
N VAL A 516 36.36 15.29 56.73
CA VAL A 516 37.55 14.44 56.84
C VAL A 516 38.34 14.48 55.53
N MET A 517 39.63 14.76 55.62
CA MET A 517 40.58 14.73 54.51
C MET A 517 41.77 13.84 54.86
N ILE A 518 42.02 12.81 54.05
CA ILE A 518 43.13 11.86 54.21
C ILE A 518 43.94 11.88 52.91
N SER A 519 45.25 12.13 53.00
CA SER A 519 46.11 12.09 51.82
C SER A 519 47.58 11.91 52.10
N ASP A 520 48.29 11.08 51.34
CA ASP A 520 49.74 10.91 51.51
C ASP A 520 50.49 12.22 51.23
N ARG A 521 50.08 12.99 50.21
CA ARG A 521 50.75 14.23 49.82
C ARG A 521 49.79 15.36 49.48
N ILE A 522 49.95 16.47 50.17
CA ILE A 522 49.16 17.68 49.97
C ILE A 522 50.07 18.84 49.51
N SER A 523 49.66 19.50 48.42
CA SER A 523 50.24 20.77 47.97
C SER A 523 49.14 21.82 47.83
N ALA A 524 49.13 22.80 48.73
CA ALA A 524 48.19 23.91 48.77
C ALA A 524 48.89 25.22 48.41
N ARG A 525 48.16 26.19 47.85
CA ARG A 525 48.62 27.59 47.74
C ARG A 525 47.49 28.57 48.06
N GLY A 526 47.73 29.45 49.02
CA GLY A 526 46.72 30.35 49.61
C GLY A 526 45.81 29.61 50.60
N ASN A 527 44.60 30.12 50.85
CA ASN A 527 43.61 29.52 51.78
C ASN A 527 42.93 28.28 51.19
N ALA A 528 43.71 27.32 50.69
CA ALA A 528 43.22 26.36 49.71
C ALA A 528 42.50 25.13 50.27
N LEU A 529 42.64 24.88 51.56
CA LEU A 529 42.10 23.71 52.24
C LEU A 529 41.30 24.15 53.46
N THR A 530 40.14 23.55 53.66
CA THR A 530 39.36 23.64 54.89
C THR A 530 38.93 22.23 55.28
N ALA A 531 39.36 21.76 56.45
CA ALA A 531 38.99 20.45 56.98
C ALA A 531 38.83 20.49 58.50
N ILE A 532 37.89 19.72 59.04
CA ILE A 532 37.77 19.51 60.49
C ILE A 532 38.86 18.52 60.94
N VAL A 533 39.04 17.44 60.17
CA VAL A 533 40.09 16.44 60.38
C VAL A 533 40.93 16.34 59.11
N MET A 534 42.24 16.54 59.24
CA MET A 534 43.21 16.40 58.14
C MET A 534 44.34 15.45 58.57
N ILE A 535 44.56 14.40 57.78
CA ILE A 535 45.62 13.41 57.97
C ILE A 535 46.49 13.40 56.72
N SER A 536 47.80 13.63 56.87
CA SER A 536 48.73 13.57 55.75
C SER A 536 50.17 13.29 56.16
N ASP A 537 50.88 12.51 55.35
CA ASP A 537 52.31 12.25 55.55
C ASP A 537 53.17 13.45 55.16
N ARG A 538 52.75 14.23 54.17
CA ARG A 538 53.50 15.41 53.69
C ARG A 538 52.58 16.54 53.24
N ILE A 539 52.72 17.70 53.89
CA ILE A 539 52.02 18.93 53.54
C ILE A 539 53.03 19.99 53.07
N SER A 540 52.77 20.58 51.91
CA SER A 540 53.46 21.76 51.37
C SER A 540 52.44 22.87 51.12
N ALA A 541 52.72 24.09 51.61
CA ALA A 541 51.81 25.24 51.57
C ALA A 541 52.42 26.45 50.86
#